data_AF-A0A7W0LEE7-F1
#
_entry.id   AF-A0A7W0LEE7-F1
#
_cell.length_a   1.000
_cell.length_b   1.000
_cell.length_c   1.000
_cell.angle_alpha   90.00
_cell.angle_beta   90.00
_cell.angle_gamma   90.00
#
_symmetry.space_group_name_H-M   'P 1'
#
loop_
_entity.id
_entity.type
_entity.pdbx_description
1 polymer ?
#
loop_
_entity_poly.entity_id
_entity_poly.type
_entity_poly.pdbx_seq_one_letter_code
_entity_poly.pdbx_strand_id
1 'polypeptide(L)'
;MAKRILGLLGWLGVALVMAAVAIRFLKPEWQQWSSNLAIAGLVCTLLYILSQWREVVRSFSGREARFGSLAIASVAVVLAILVGINYLANRRNKRWDLTAAKQFTLSEQTKKVLQGLQKPVTVRVFSRAEEFDRFRNRLDEFKYVSNKVSVEYVDVDRRPALANQYGVQQLNTVVFDYDGRVERVTGDGEQDLTNGLIKVVQGKQQKAYFVQGHGEKTPEASDRGGYSTILASLSSDNF
;
A
#
# COMPACT_ATOMS: atom_id res chain seq x y z
N MET A 1 -14.23 -51.28 -1.16
CA MET A 1 -15.15 -50.14 -1.25
C MET A 1 -14.47 -48.77 -1.10
N ALA A 2 -13.57 -48.57 -0.13
CA ALA A 2 -12.89 -47.28 0.10
C ALA A 2 -12.19 -46.68 -1.14
N LYS A 3 -11.54 -47.50 -1.98
CA LYS A 3 -10.84 -47.02 -3.20
C LYS A 3 -11.76 -46.42 -4.28
N ARG A 4 -13.00 -46.89 -4.42
CA ARG A 4 -13.98 -46.32 -5.37
C ARG A 4 -14.52 -44.98 -4.88
N ILE A 5 -14.70 -44.84 -3.56
CA ILE A 5 -15.18 -43.61 -2.92
C ILE A 5 -14.10 -42.51 -3.00
N LEU A 6 -12.83 -42.86 -2.81
CA LEU A 6 -11.72 -41.90 -3.01
C LEU A 6 -11.62 -41.45 -4.47
N GLY A 7 -11.73 -42.36 -5.45
CA GLY A 7 -11.72 -42.00 -6.88
C GLY A 7 -12.84 -41.02 -7.28
N LEU A 8 -14.04 -41.20 -6.72
CA LEU A 8 -15.16 -40.27 -6.94
C LEU A 8 -14.90 -38.90 -6.29
N LEU A 9 -14.26 -38.86 -5.12
CA LEU A 9 -13.90 -37.61 -4.44
C LEU A 9 -12.92 -36.75 -5.26
N GLY A 10 -11.96 -37.39 -5.94
CA GLY A 10 -10.99 -36.72 -6.82
C GLY A 10 -11.65 -36.09 -8.06
N TRP A 11 -12.56 -36.81 -8.70
CA TRP A 11 -13.35 -36.28 -9.83
C TRP A 11 -14.30 -35.16 -9.40
N LEU A 12 -14.86 -35.26 -8.19
CA LEU A 12 -15.71 -34.22 -7.61
C LEU A 12 -14.93 -32.94 -7.32
N GLY A 13 -13.67 -33.05 -6.87
CA GLY A 13 -12.75 -31.93 -6.70
C GLY A 13 -12.36 -31.24 -8.01
N VAL A 14 -12.06 -32.01 -9.07
CA VAL A 14 -11.76 -31.46 -10.41
C VAL A 14 -12.99 -30.79 -11.02
N ALA A 15 -14.17 -31.39 -10.88
CA ALA A 15 -15.43 -30.79 -11.34
C ALA A 15 -15.74 -29.47 -10.61
N LEU A 16 -15.44 -29.39 -9.30
CA LEU A 16 -15.57 -28.16 -8.51
C LEU A 16 -14.61 -27.06 -8.96
N VAL A 17 -13.35 -27.40 -9.27
CA VAL A 17 -12.37 -26.43 -9.80
C VAL A 17 -12.78 -25.94 -11.19
N MET A 18 -13.23 -26.82 -12.08
CA MET A 18 -13.74 -26.45 -13.40
C MET A 18 -14.98 -25.56 -13.30
N ALA A 19 -15.91 -25.87 -12.39
CA ALA A 19 -17.09 -25.04 -12.13
C ALA A 19 -16.69 -23.65 -11.57
N ALA A 20 -15.70 -23.57 -10.68
CA ALA A 20 -15.21 -22.30 -10.15
C ALA A 20 -14.54 -21.42 -11.22
N VAL A 21 -13.78 -22.03 -12.14
CA VAL A 21 -13.18 -21.34 -13.30
C VAL A 21 -14.26 -20.86 -14.27
N ALA A 22 -15.27 -21.69 -14.55
CA ALA A 22 -16.39 -21.31 -15.41
C ALA A 22 -17.21 -20.15 -14.82
N ILE A 23 -17.51 -20.19 -13.52
CA ILE A 23 -18.24 -19.11 -12.83
C ILE A 23 -17.45 -17.79 -12.87
N ARG A 24 -16.11 -17.85 -12.78
CA ARG A 24 -15.24 -16.67 -12.91
C ARG A 24 -15.31 -16.02 -14.29
N PHE A 25 -15.56 -16.79 -15.35
CA PHE A 25 -15.71 -16.26 -16.71
C PHE A 25 -17.15 -15.81 -17.03
N LEU A 26 -18.18 -16.48 -16.48
CA LEU A 26 -19.57 -16.17 -16.83
C LEU A 26 -20.20 -15.06 -15.99
N LYS A 27 -19.79 -14.84 -14.72
CA LYS A 27 -20.36 -13.81 -13.84
C LYS A 27 -19.29 -13.11 -13.00
N PRO A 28 -18.66 -12.03 -13.52
CA PRO A 28 -17.57 -11.30 -12.85
C PRO A 28 -17.99 -10.51 -11.58
N GLU A 29 -19.29 -10.42 -11.28
CA GLU A 29 -19.83 -9.61 -10.18
C GLU A 29 -19.71 -10.31 -8.80
N TRP A 30 -19.42 -11.62 -8.78
CA TRP A 30 -19.36 -12.47 -7.57
C TRP A 30 -17.91 -12.85 -7.18
N GLN A 31 -16.96 -11.99 -7.54
CA GLN A 31 -15.51 -12.29 -7.51
C GLN A 31 -14.93 -12.57 -6.11
N GLN A 32 -15.54 -12.06 -5.04
CA GLN A 32 -15.09 -12.33 -3.66
C GLN A 32 -15.52 -13.73 -3.17
N TRP A 33 -16.72 -14.18 -3.52
CA TRP A 33 -17.26 -15.48 -3.10
C TRP A 33 -16.69 -16.63 -3.95
N SER A 34 -16.45 -16.40 -5.25
CA SER A 34 -15.82 -17.41 -6.13
C SER A 34 -14.37 -17.70 -5.74
N SER A 35 -13.65 -16.70 -5.24
CA SER A 35 -12.25 -16.85 -4.79
C SER A 35 -12.15 -17.75 -3.55
N ASN A 36 -13.04 -17.60 -2.57
CA ASN A 36 -13.07 -18.44 -1.37
C ASN A 36 -13.47 -19.89 -1.69
N LEU A 37 -14.42 -20.09 -2.61
CA LEU A 37 -14.81 -21.42 -3.09
C LEU A 37 -13.67 -22.11 -3.86
N ALA A 38 -12.91 -21.36 -4.67
CA ALA A 38 -11.75 -21.87 -5.38
C ALA A 38 -10.64 -22.34 -4.42
N ILE A 39 -10.45 -21.65 -3.29
CA ILE A 39 -9.51 -22.06 -2.23
C ILE A 39 -9.96 -23.35 -1.56
N ALA A 40 -11.25 -23.47 -1.21
CA ALA A 40 -11.78 -24.70 -0.63
C ALA A 40 -11.62 -25.90 -1.59
N GLY A 41 -11.91 -25.69 -2.88
CA GLY A 41 -11.67 -26.67 -3.93
C GLY A 41 -10.19 -27.06 -4.07
N LEU A 42 -9.28 -26.07 -4.04
CA LEU A 42 -7.83 -26.27 -4.14
C LEU A 42 -7.25 -27.01 -2.91
N VAL A 43 -7.75 -26.71 -1.72
CA VAL A 43 -7.35 -27.42 -0.48
C VAL A 43 -7.84 -28.87 -0.52
N CYS A 44 -9.08 -29.12 -0.95
CA CYS A 44 -9.60 -30.48 -1.09
C CYS A 44 -8.83 -31.30 -2.15
N THR A 45 -8.45 -30.70 -3.28
CA THR A 45 -7.65 -31.41 -4.31
C THR A 45 -6.21 -31.65 -3.85
N LEU A 46 -5.57 -30.70 -3.16
CA LEU A 46 -4.26 -30.91 -2.54
C LEU A 46 -4.29 -32.00 -1.46
N LEU A 47 -5.30 -32.02 -0.59
CA LEU A 47 -5.46 -33.06 0.44
C LEU A 47 -5.70 -34.44 -0.18
N TYR A 48 -6.48 -34.51 -1.26
CA TYR A 48 -6.67 -35.75 -2.01
C TYR A 48 -5.34 -36.27 -2.61
N ILE A 49 -4.54 -35.37 -3.20
CA ILE A 49 -3.23 -35.70 -3.78
C ILE A 49 -2.23 -36.13 -2.69
N LEU A 50 -2.18 -35.43 -1.56
CA LEU A 50 -1.32 -35.77 -0.41
C LEU A 50 -1.70 -37.12 0.23
N SER A 51 -3.01 -37.43 0.28
CA SER A 51 -3.48 -38.74 0.75
C SER A 51 -3.04 -39.89 -0.18
N GLN A 52 -2.87 -39.61 -1.48
CA GLN A 52 -2.50 -40.59 -2.50
C GLN A 52 -1.00 -40.61 -2.85
N TRP A 53 -0.15 -39.84 -2.15
CA TRP A 53 1.29 -39.76 -2.43
C TRP A 53 2.00 -41.14 -2.43
N ARG A 54 1.54 -42.09 -1.60
CA ARG A 54 2.06 -43.46 -1.55
C ARG A 54 1.71 -44.30 -2.79
N GLU A 55 0.58 -44.04 -3.44
CA GLU A 55 0.20 -44.75 -4.68
C GLU A 55 0.92 -44.15 -5.90
N VAL A 56 1.14 -42.83 -5.91
CA VAL A 56 1.96 -42.14 -6.92
C VAL A 56 3.40 -42.66 -6.94
N VAL A 57 4.01 -42.85 -5.77
CA VAL A 57 5.37 -43.41 -5.63
C VAL A 57 5.44 -44.89 -6.04
N ARG A 58 4.36 -45.68 -5.84
CA ARG A 58 4.30 -47.08 -6.29
C ARG A 58 3.99 -47.22 -7.80
N SER A 59 3.34 -46.23 -8.41
CA SER A 59 3.07 -46.22 -9.86
C SER A 59 4.35 -46.00 -10.71
N PHE A 60 5.45 -45.57 -10.07
CA PHE A 60 6.78 -45.50 -10.70
C PHE A 60 7.33 -46.87 -11.15
N SER A 61 6.75 -47.99 -10.70
CA SER A 61 7.29 -49.34 -10.93
C SER A 61 6.75 -50.09 -12.17
N GLY A 62 5.65 -49.66 -12.81
CA GLY A 62 4.99 -50.44 -13.88
C GLY A 62 5.06 -49.78 -15.26
N ARG A 63 5.56 -50.50 -16.29
CA ARG A 63 5.98 -49.96 -17.60
C ARG A 63 4.86 -49.48 -18.55
N GLU A 64 3.59 -49.73 -18.25
CA GLU A 64 2.48 -49.46 -19.20
C GLU A 64 1.36 -48.54 -18.70
N ALA A 65 1.39 -48.09 -17.44
CA ALA A 65 0.40 -47.14 -16.90
C ALA A 65 0.87 -45.67 -16.88
N ARG A 66 1.94 -45.35 -17.64
CA ARG A 66 2.87 -44.25 -17.30
C ARG A 66 2.57 -42.86 -17.86
N PHE A 67 1.71 -42.69 -18.86
CA PHE A 67 1.61 -41.38 -19.56
C PHE A 67 0.33 -40.60 -19.29
N GLY A 68 -0.84 -41.24 -19.17
CA GLY A 68 -2.12 -40.51 -19.02
C GLY A 68 -2.39 -39.98 -17.61
N SER A 69 -2.20 -40.82 -16.60
CA SER A 69 -2.43 -40.44 -15.18
C SER A 69 -1.37 -39.46 -14.67
N LEU A 70 -0.13 -39.61 -15.13
CA LEU A 70 0.98 -38.71 -14.79
C LEU A 70 0.77 -37.31 -15.37
N ALA A 71 0.28 -37.23 -16.62
CA ALA A 71 -0.05 -35.97 -17.28
C ALA A 71 -1.23 -35.26 -16.61
N ILE A 72 -2.27 -35.99 -16.22
CA ILE A 72 -3.43 -35.40 -15.52
C ILE A 72 -3.02 -34.87 -14.14
N ALA A 73 -2.21 -35.63 -13.39
CA ALA A 73 -1.72 -35.22 -12.09
C ALA A 73 -0.78 -33.99 -12.19
N SER A 74 0.13 -33.97 -13.16
CA SER A 74 1.05 -32.84 -13.35
C SER A 74 0.31 -31.57 -13.79
N VAL A 75 -0.66 -31.68 -14.70
CA VAL A 75 -1.52 -30.56 -15.12
C VAL A 75 -2.33 -30.02 -13.94
N ALA A 76 -2.86 -30.89 -13.07
CA ALA A 76 -3.57 -30.47 -11.86
C ALA A 76 -2.67 -29.70 -10.89
N VAL A 77 -1.43 -30.14 -10.69
CA VAL A 77 -0.43 -29.45 -9.83
C VAL A 77 -0.07 -28.08 -10.41
N VAL A 78 0.21 -28.00 -11.71
CA VAL A 78 0.55 -26.73 -12.37
C VAL A 78 -0.62 -25.75 -12.30
N LEU A 79 -1.86 -26.21 -12.51
CA LEU A 79 -3.05 -25.38 -12.36
C LEU A 79 -3.24 -24.91 -10.91
N ALA A 80 -3.05 -25.78 -9.91
CA ALA A 80 -3.13 -25.39 -8.51
C ALA A 80 -2.09 -24.32 -8.14
N ILE A 81 -0.86 -24.44 -8.64
CA ILE A 81 0.20 -23.43 -8.46
C ILE A 81 -0.20 -22.12 -9.14
N LEU A 82 -0.65 -22.15 -10.40
CA LEU A 82 -1.06 -20.94 -11.13
C LEU A 82 -2.24 -20.22 -10.47
N VAL A 83 -3.24 -20.96 -9.98
CA VAL A 83 -4.36 -20.39 -9.21
C VAL A 83 -3.88 -19.80 -7.89
N GLY A 84 -2.98 -20.49 -7.18
CA GLY A 84 -2.39 -19.99 -5.93
C GLY A 84 -1.58 -18.69 -6.13
N ILE A 85 -0.75 -18.63 -7.19
CA ILE A 85 0.01 -17.43 -7.56
C ILE A 85 -0.93 -16.29 -7.95
N ASN A 86 -1.95 -16.55 -8.77
CA ASN A 86 -2.91 -15.52 -9.19
C ASN A 86 -3.68 -14.96 -7.99
N TYR A 87 -4.06 -15.81 -7.04
CA TYR A 87 -4.75 -15.39 -5.82
C TYR A 87 -3.85 -14.53 -4.92
N LEU A 88 -2.59 -14.94 -4.71
CA LEU A 88 -1.65 -14.18 -3.89
C LEU A 88 -1.32 -12.82 -4.52
N ALA A 89 -1.18 -12.78 -5.85
CA ALA A 89 -1.00 -11.56 -6.62
C ALA A 89 -2.23 -10.63 -6.54
N ASN A 90 -3.44 -11.16 -6.66
CA ASN A 90 -4.66 -10.35 -6.66
C ASN A 90 -5.05 -9.80 -5.27
N ARG A 91 -4.68 -10.50 -4.19
CA ARG A 91 -5.03 -10.08 -2.82
C ARG A 91 -3.95 -9.21 -2.16
N ARG A 92 -2.73 -9.19 -2.70
CA ARG A 92 -1.63 -8.34 -2.23
C ARG A 92 -0.98 -7.62 -3.40
N ASN A 93 -1.58 -6.52 -3.85
CA ASN A 93 -0.91 -5.51 -4.69
C ASN A 93 0.18 -4.77 -3.88
N LYS A 94 1.04 -5.48 -3.17
CA LYS A 94 2.15 -4.89 -2.43
C LYS A 94 3.20 -4.49 -3.46
N ARG A 95 3.16 -3.24 -3.92
CA ARG A 95 4.18 -2.66 -4.79
C ARG A 95 5.52 -2.75 -4.08
N TRP A 96 6.44 -3.52 -4.66
CA TRP A 96 7.83 -3.58 -4.22
C TRP A 96 8.62 -2.67 -5.14
N ASP A 97 9.06 -1.55 -4.58
CA ASP A 97 10.01 -0.67 -5.25
C ASP A 97 11.39 -1.33 -5.18
N LEU A 98 11.86 -1.83 -6.33
CA LEU A 98 13.16 -2.47 -6.50
C LEU A 98 14.26 -1.46 -6.86
N THR A 99 13.95 -0.16 -6.89
CA THR A 99 14.98 0.85 -7.15
C THR A 99 15.96 0.91 -5.98
N ALA A 100 17.26 1.03 -6.29
CA ALA A 100 18.34 1.04 -5.29
C ALA A 100 18.16 2.13 -4.22
N ALA A 101 17.47 3.22 -4.56
CA ALA A 101 17.21 4.35 -3.67
C ALA A 101 15.75 4.44 -3.17
N LYS A 102 14.88 3.45 -3.47
CA LYS A 102 13.45 3.47 -3.11
C LYS A 102 12.75 4.80 -3.44
N GLN A 103 13.08 5.38 -4.59
CA GLN A 103 12.71 6.76 -4.93
C GLN A 103 11.20 6.98 -5.07
N PHE A 104 10.43 5.89 -5.17
CA PHE A 104 8.98 5.91 -5.31
C PHE A 104 8.27 5.37 -4.07
N THR A 105 9.00 5.19 -2.97
CA THR A 105 8.44 4.71 -1.71
C THR A 105 8.62 5.76 -0.63
N LEU A 106 7.54 6.05 0.09
CA LEU A 106 7.61 6.90 1.28
C LEU A 106 8.62 6.37 2.30
N SER A 107 9.30 7.28 2.99
CA SER A 107 10.17 6.92 4.11
C SER A 107 9.39 6.19 5.21
N GLU A 108 10.10 5.38 5.99
CA GLU A 108 9.49 4.65 7.11
C GLU A 108 8.92 5.59 8.18
N GLN A 109 9.48 6.80 8.32
CA GLN A 109 8.95 7.84 9.19
C GLN A 109 7.57 8.32 8.71
N THR A 110 7.46 8.69 7.43
CA THR A 110 6.19 9.13 6.84
C THR A 110 5.12 8.04 6.96
N LYS A 111 5.47 6.78 6.69
CA LYS A 111 4.53 5.65 6.86
C LYS A 111 4.03 5.51 8.28
N LYS A 112 4.91 5.63 9.28
CA LYS A 112 4.51 5.57 10.71
C LYS A 112 3.53 6.68 11.07
N VAL A 113 3.78 7.90 10.60
CA VAL A 113 2.87 9.04 10.84
C VAL A 113 1.50 8.77 10.21
N LEU A 114 1.46 8.33 8.95
CA LEU A 114 0.22 8.04 8.21
C LEU A 114 -0.60 6.89 8.81
N GLN A 115 0.07 5.85 9.30
CA GLN A 115 -0.57 4.71 9.97
C GLN A 115 -1.05 5.08 11.38
N GLY A 116 -0.38 6.02 12.04
CA GLY A 116 -0.73 6.53 13.37
C GLY A 116 -1.91 7.52 13.39
N LEU A 117 -2.44 7.92 12.22
CA LEU A 117 -3.58 8.82 12.13
C LEU A 117 -4.80 8.24 12.85
N GLN A 118 -5.36 8.96 13.80
CA GLN A 118 -6.55 8.53 14.54
C GLN A 118 -7.83 8.96 13.82
N LYS A 119 -7.86 10.19 13.31
CA LYS A 119 -8.98 10.80 12.56
C LYS A 119 -8.65 10.93 11.06
N PRO A 120 -9.63 11.20 10.18
CA PRO A 120 -9.35 11.50 8.78
C PRO A 120 -8.62 12.84 8.65
N VAL A 121 -7.68 12.91 7.69
CA VAL A 121 -7.01 14.14 7.27
C VAL A 121 -7.43 14.49 5.85
N THR A 122 -7.76 15.75 5.61
CA THR A 122 -8.05 16.27 4.28
C THR A 122 -6.88 17.12 3.82
N VAL A 123 -6.24 16.73 2.73
CA VAL A 123 -5.12 17.42 2.11
C VAL A 123 -5.66 18.17 0.89
N ARG A 124 -5.59 19.50 0.92
CA ARG A 124 -6.06 20.36 -0.18
C ARG A 124 -4.88 21.01 -0.86
N VAL A 125 -4.70 20.76 -2.14
CA VAL A 125 -3.63 21.37 -2.95
C VAL A 125 -4.19 22.59 -3.64
N PHE A 126 -3.73 23.77 -3.24
CA PHE A 126 -4.10 25.04 -3.86
C PHE A 126 -3.03 25.42 -4.88
N SER A 127 -3.32 25.18 -6.15
CA SER A 127 -2.47 25.57 -7.27
C SER A 127 -3.27 25.75 -8.55
N ARG A 128 -2.60 26.02 -9.66
CA ARG A 128 -3.20 25.95 -11.00
C ARG A 128 -3.31 24.51 -11.45
N ALA A 129 -4.23 24.23 -12.36
CA ALA A 129 -4.49 22.87 -12.85
C ALA A 129 -3.25 22.14 -13.41
N GLU A 130 -2.35 22.89 -14.06
CA GLU A 130 -1.11 22.38 -14.66
C GLU A 130 -0.10 21.86 -13.63
N GLU A 131 -0.15 22.37 -12.40
CA GLU A 131 0.81 22.06 -11.34
C GLU A 131 0.37 20.87 -10.49
N PHE A 132 -0.84 20.33 -10.66
CA PHE A 132 -1.35 19.26 -9.80
C PHE A 132 -0.59 17.94 -9.95
N ASP A 133 -0.08 17.64 -11.14
CA ASP A 133 0.61 16.37 -11.42
C ASP A 133 1.88 16.20 -10.58
N ARG A 134 2.55 17.30 -10.23
CA ARG A 134 3.76 17.27 -9.38
C ARG A 134 3.46 16.77 -7.95
N PHE A 135 2.24 17.01 -7.46
CA PHE A 135 1.80 16.59 -6.13
C PHE A 135 1.08 15.23 -6.16
N ARG A 136 0.46 14.84 -7.28
CA ARG A 136 -0.30 13.58 -7.42
C ARG A 136 0.48 12.37 -6.98
N ASN A 137 1.68 12.17 -7.52
CA ASN A 137 2.47 10.97 -7.22
C ASN A 137 2.72 10.79 -5.71
N ARG A 138 3.06 11.87 -4.99
CA ARG A 138 3.34 11.81 -3.55
C ARG A 138 2.06 11.67 -2.73
N LEU A 139 1.02 12.44 -3.05
CA LEU A 139 -0.23 12.41 -2.28
C LEU A 139 -1.04 11.12 -2.51
N ASP A 140 -0.90 10.49 -3.68
CA ASP A 140 -1.46 9.17 -3.94
C ASP A 140 -0.73 8.08 -3.15
N GLU A 141 0.59 8.17 -2.97
CA GLU A 141 1.33 7.29 -2.04
C GLU A 141 0.83 7.45 -0.60
N PHE A 142 0.53 8.69 -0.16
CA PHE A 142 -0.03 8.93 1.18
C PHE A 142 -1.40 8.24 1.34
N LYS A 143 -2.28 8.35 0.34
CA LYS A 143 -3.58 7.67 0.30
C LYS A 143 -3.44 6.15 0.26
N TYR A 144 -2.45 5.64 -0.46
CA TYR A 144 -2.19 4.21 -0.55
C TYR A 144 -1.75 3.62 0.80
N VAL A 145 -0.97 4.37 1.60
CA VAL A 145 -0.53 3.92 2.92
C VAL A 145 -1.63 4.01 3.97
N SER A 146 -2.52 5.01 3.89
CA SER A 146 -3.58 5.21 4.88
C SER A 146 -4.91 5.63 4.24
N ASN A 147 -5.94 4.81 4.47
CA ASN A 147 -7.32 5.08 4.04
C ASN A 147 -7.96 6.30 4.74
N LYS A 148 -7.27 6.90 5.71
CA LYS A 148 -7.72 8.11 6.43
C LYS A 148 -7.29 9.40 5.73
N VAL A 149 -6.52 9.31 4.65
CA VAL A 149 -6.07 10.47 3.87
C VAL A 149 -7.01 10.72 2.71
N SER A 150 -7.48 11.95 2.60
CA SER A 150 -8.32 12.45 1.50
C SER A 150 -7.54 13.55 0.79
N VAL A 151 -7.52 13.55 -0.54
CA VAL A 151 -6.79 14.58 -1.32
C VAL A 151 -7.77 15.29 -2.24
N GLU A 152 -7.77 16.61 -2.19
CA GLU A 152 -8.58 17.50 -3.02
C GLU A 152 -7.67 18.50 -3.74
N TYR A 153 -7.88 18.69 -5.03
CA TYR A 153 -7.15 19.66 -5.84
C TYR A 153 -8.04 20.88 -6.07
N VAL A 154 -7.58 22.04 -5.62
CA VAL A 154 -8.32 23.30 -5.70
C VAL A 154 -7.59 24.22 -6.66
N ASP A 155 -8.23 24.49 -7.79
CA ASP A 155 -7.78 25.49 -8.75
C ASP A 155 -8.04 26.89 -8.18
N VAL A 156 -6.97 27.61 -7.85
CA VAL A 156 -7.04 28.95 -7.22
C VAL A 156 -7.66 29.98 -8.15
N ASP A 157 -7.48 29.83 -9.47
CA ASP A 157 -8.02 30.76 -10.47
C ASP A 157 -9.53 30.55 -10.63
N ARG A 158 -10.01 29.32 -10.48
CA ARG A 158 -11.44 28.98 -10.54
C ARG A 158 -12.17 29.17 -9.20
N ARG A 159 -11.48 29.02 -8.07
CA ARG A 159 -12.06 29.06 -6.71
C ARG A 159 -11.26 29.94 -5.74
N PRO A 160 -11.10 31.25 -6.02
CA PRO A 160 -10.31 32.14 -5.17
C PRO A 160 -10.89 32.30 -3.76
N ALA A 161 -12.22 32.24 -3.61
CA ALA A 161 -12.88 32.33 -2.31
C ALA A 161 -12.44 31.22 -1.34
N LEU A 162 -12.22 30.00 -1.84
CA LEU A 162 -11.78 28.87 -1.02
C LEU A 162 -10.31 29.05 -0.59
N ALA A 163 -9.46 29.53 -1.49
CA ALA A 163 -8.07 29.84 -1.16
C ALA A 163 -7.97 30.91 -0.05
N ASN A 164 -8.78 31.96 -0.13
CA ASN A 164 -8.85 33.01 0.88
C ASN A 164 -9.36 32.49 2.24
N GLN A 165 -10.38 31.63 2.24
CA GLN A 165 -10.90 31.01 3.47
C GLN A 165 -9.81 30.22 4.21
N TYR A 166 -8.99 29.49 3.47
CA TYR A 166 -7.86 28.76 4.03
C TYR A 166 -6.60 29.62 4.20
N GLY A 167 -6.65 30.92 3.94
CA GLY A 167 -5.51 31.84 4.11
C GLY A 167 -4.31 31.52 3.21
N VAL A 168 -4.57 30.99 2.01
CA VAL A 168 -3.54 30.66 1.03
C VAL A 168 -3.14 31.94 0.29
N GLN A 169 -1.92 32.41 0.56
CA GLN A 169 -1.37 33.64 -0.04
C GLN A 169 -0.45 33.38 -1.23
N GLN A 170 0.03 32.14 -1.37
CA GLN A 170 0.98 31.74 -2.40
C GLN A 170 0.44 30.55 -3.18
N LEU A 171 0.70 30.52 -4.49
CA LEU A 171 0.42 29.34 -5.31
C LEU A 171 1.25 28.16 -4.84
N ASN A 172 0.79 26.95 -5.15
CA ASN A 172 1.44 25.70 -4.75
C ASN A 172 1.45 25.43 -3.24
N THR A 173 0.43 25.91 -2.52
CA THR A 173 0.30 25.65 -1.09
C THR A 173 -0.54 24.39 -0.88
N VAL A 174 -0.01 23.45 -0.10
CA VAL A 174 -0.72 22.28 0.40
C VAL A 174 -1.24 22.58 1.80
N VAL A 175 -2.54 22.40 2.00
CA VAL A 175 -3.22 22.64 3.26
C VAL A 175 -3.67 21.32 3.85
N PHE A 176 -3.19 21.01 5.05
CA PHE A 176 -3.63 19.85 5.82
C PHE A 176 -4.69 20.27 6.81
N ASP A 177 -5.84 19.62 6.77
CA ASP A 177 -6.97 19.82 7.67
C ASP A 177 -7.20 18.53 8.48
N TYR A 178 -6.96 18.61 9.78
CA TYR A 178 -7.07 17.48 10.70
C TYR A 178 -7.75 17.93 12.00
N ASP A 179 -9.00 17.47 12.19
CA ASP A 179 -9.78 17.74 13.41
C ASP A 179 -9.97 19.26 13.68
N GLY A 180 -10.20 20.04 12.62
CA GLY A 180 -10.36 21.50 12.70
C GLY A 180 -9.06 22.29 12.83
N ARG A 181 -7.91 21.60 12.93
CA ARG A 181 -6.58 22.23 12.84
C ARG A 181 -6.14 22.29 11.39
N VAL A 182 -5.55 23.41 11.01
CA VAL A 182 -5.11 23.67 9.64
C VAL A 182 -3.63 24.02 9.64
N GLU A 183 -2.85 23.28 8.86
CA GLU A 183 -1.43 23.57 8.61
C GLU A 183 -1.20 23.79 7.12
N ARG A 184 -0.28 24.71 6.78
CA ARG A 184 0.02 25.09 5.39
C ARG A 184 1.48 24.79 5.09
N VAL A 185 1.72 24.17 3.95
CA VAL A 185 3.05 23.80 3.47
C VAL A 185 3.20 24.30 2.04
N THR A 186 4.26 25.05 1.77
CA THR A 186 4.56 25.58 0.43
C THR A 186 5.54 24.69 -0.36
N GLY A 187 6.14 23.70 0.30
CA GLY A 187 6.98 22.68 -0.33
C GLY A 187 6.18 21.52 -0.93
N ASP A 188 6.72 20.94 -1.99
CA ASP A 188 6.25 19.68 -2.58
C ASP A 188 7.07 18.47 -2.09
N GLY A 189 8.17 18.72 -1.35
CA GLY A 189 9.02 17.79 -0.60
C GLY A 189 8.27 16.71 0.20
N GLU A 190 8.70 15.45 0.20
CA GLU A 190 8.16 14.45 1.16
C GLU A 190 8.37 14.96 2.58
N GLN A 191 9.58 15.44 2.87
CA GLN A 191 9.93 16.00 4.17
C GLN A 191 8.99 17.16 4.55
N ASP A 192 8.75 18.11 3.65
CA ASP A 192 7.87 19.25 3.90
C ASP A 192 6.43 18.82 4.19
N LEU A 193 5.89 17.93 3.35
CA LEU A 193 4.52 17.41 3.48
C LEU A 193 4.35 16.58 4.75
N THR A 194 5.33 15.73 5.08
CA THR A 194 5.32 14.92 6.30
C THR A 194 5.44 15.79 7.54
N ASN A 195 6.28 16.82 7.52
CA ASN A 195 6.43 17.76 8.64
C ASN A 195 5.14 18.57 8.86
N GLY A 196 4.49 19.04 7.79
CA GLY A 196 3.17 19.67 7.87
C GLY A 196 2.10 18.72 8.44
N LEU A 197 2.11 17.46 8.04
CA LEU A 197 1.22 16.44 8.59
C LEU A 197 1.49 16.21 10.09
N ILE A 198 2.75 16.12 10.50
CA ILE A 198 3.12 15.98 11.92
C ILE A 198 2.62 17.18 12.72
N LYS A 199 2.85 18.40 12.22
CA LYS A 199 2.40 19.66 12.84
C LYS A 199 0.89 19.67 13.07
N VAL A 200 0.10 19.37 12.04
CA VAL A 200 -1.37 19.39 12.16
C VAL A 200 -1.90 18.28 13.07
N VAL A 201 -1.27 17.10 13.06
CA VAL A 201 -1.70 15.94 13.84
C VAL A 201 -1.39 16.10 15.31
N GLN A 202 -0.16 16.53 15.63
CA GLN A 202 0.26 16.76 17.01
C GLN A 202 -0.41 18.02 17.58
N GLY A 203 -0.56 19.08 16.77
CA GLY A 203 -1.11 20.39 17.15
C GLY A 203 -0.41 21.04 18.33
N LYS A 204 0.82 20.63 18.60
CA LYS A 204 1.75 21.25 19.54
C LYS A 204 3.08 21.35 18.82
N GLN A 205 3.56 22.57 18.61
CA GLN A 205 4.94 22.79 18.23
C GLN A 205 5.80 22.52 19.47
N GLN A 206 6.80 21.64 19.36
CA GLN A 206 7.73 21.46 20.47
C GLN A 206 8.56 22.74 20.62
N LYS A 207 9.07 23.03 21.82
CA LYS A 207 9.89 24.22 22.05
C LYS A 207 11.31 23.77 22.37
N ALA A 208 12.27 24.14 21.52
CA ALA A 208 13.69 24.07 21.84
C ALA A 208 14.19 25.45 22.26
N TYR A 209 14.89 25.52 23.40
CA TYR A 209 15.53 26.76 23.87
C TYR A 209 17.04 26.62 23.72
N PHE A 210 17.70 27.71 23.29
CA PHE A 210 19.15 27.81 23.24
C PHE A 210 19.64 28.64 24.43
N VAL A 211 20.70 28.18 25.09
CA VAL A 211 21.39 28.94 26.15
C VAL A 211 22.32 29.95 25.47
N GLN A 212 22.35 31.17 26.01
CA GLN A 212 23.18 32.27 25.52
C GLN A 212 23.89 32.98 26.69
N GLY A 213 25.07 33.56 26.41
CA GLY A 213 25.75 34.48 27.31
C GLY A 213 27.09 34.00 27.90
N HIS A 214 27.49 32.74 27.69
CA HIS A 214 28.73 32.17 28.25
C HIS A 214 29.73 31.72 27.17
N GLY A 215 29.90 32.52 26.11
CA GLY A 215 30.72 32.13 24.95
C GLY A 215 30.08 31.02 24.09
N GLU A 216 28.80 30.75 24.33
CA GLU A 216 27.99 29.80 23.56
C GLU A 216 27.69 30.35 22.17
N LYS A 217 27.56 29.43 21.22
CA LYS A 217 27.37 29.78 19.82
C LYS A 217 25.96 30.27 19.57
N THR A 218 25.84 31.34 18.79
CA THR A 218 24.57 32.01 18.52
C THR A 218 23.74 31.21 17.50
N PRO A 219 22.43 30.98 17.74
CA PRO A 219 21.52 30.28 16.83
C PRO A 219 21.38 30.96 15.47
N GLU A 220 21.46 32.29 15.42
CA GLU A 220 21.25 33.08 14.22
C GLU A 220 22.53 33.23 13.36
N ALA A 221 23.69 32.86 13.91
CA ALA A 221 24.97 33.03 13.22
C ALA A 221 25.16 31.96 12.13
N SER A 222 25.51 32.41 10.92
CA SER A 222 25.72 31.59 9.72
C SER A 222 27.21 31.25 9.45
N ASP A 223 28.09 31.66 10.36
CA ASP A 223 29.51 31.36 10.29
C ASP A 223 29.79 29.91 10.73
N ARG A 224 31.02 29.43 10.50
CA ARG A 224 31.45 28.06 10.89
C ARG A 224 31.28 27.81 12.41
N GLY A 225 31.21 28.88 13.19
CA GLY A 225 30.95 28.89 14.62
C GLY A 225 29.47 28.75 14.98
N GLY A 226 28.52 29.22 14.17
CA GLY A 226 27.12 29.35 14.55
C GLY A 226 26.28 28.07 14.55
N TYR A 227 25.03 28.20 15.02
CA TYR A 227 24.05 27.12 15.11
C TYR A 227 22.87 27.27 14.12
N SER A 228 22.97 28.15 13.13
CA SER A 228 21.91 28.38 12.13
C SER A 228 21.44 27.11 11.42
N THR A 229 22.35 26.20 11.06
CA THR A 229 21.99 24.92 10.44
C THR A 229 21.21 24.03 11.42
N ILE A 230 21.55 24.05 12.71
CA ILE A 230 20.84 23.28 13.74
C ILE A 230 19.45 23.87 13.94
N LEU A 231 19.34 25.20 14.02
CA LEU A 231 18.06 25.91 14.11
C LEU A 231 17.15 25.58 12.91
N ALA A 232 17.70 25.55 11.70
CA ALA A 232 16.97 25.18 10.49
C ALA A 232 16.46 23.73 10.53
N SER A 233 17.30 22.77 10.93
CA SER A 233 16.90 21.37 11.07
C SER A 233 15.83 21.16 12.13
N LEU A 234 15.97 21.79 13.30
CA LEU A 234 14.98 21.74 14.37
C LEU A 234 13.62 22.33 13.93
N SER A 235 13.66 23.46 13.22
CA SER A 235 12.44 24.07 12.66
C SER A 235 11.75 23.16 11.64
N SER A 236 12.53 22.35 10.91
CA SER A 236 12.00 21.33 10.00
C SER A 236 11.36 20.18 10.78
N ASP A 237 11.97 19.75 11.90
CA ASP A 237 11.53 18.61 12.72
C ASP A 237 10.39 18.93 13.72
N ASN A 238 9.68 20.04 13.55
CA ASN A 238 8.58 20.49 14.42
C ASN A 238 9.00 20.89 15.87
N PHE A 239 10.18 21.51 15.99
CA PHE A 239 10.66 22.15 17.23
C PHE A 239 10.59 23.69 17.18
#